data_AF-A0AAD3QX74-F1
#
_entry.id   AF-A0AAD3QX74-F1
#
_cell.length_a   1.000
_cell.length_b   1.000
_cell.length_c   1.000
_cell.angle_alpha   90.00
_cell.angle_beta   90.00
_cell.angle_gamma   90.00
#
_symmetry.space_group_name_H-M   'P 1'
#
loop_
_entity.id
_entity.type
_entity.pdbx_description
1 polymer ?
#
loop_
_entity_poly.entity_id
_entity_poly.type
_entity_poly.pdbx_seq_one_letter_code
_entity_poly.pdbx_strand_id
1 'polypeptide(L)'
;MSPVKLESSVDNKPVDNGNVNKCLKTPLSGLETIAPLVRSVEETPEPISTEVQGTIPSWINGNLLRNGPGKFEFGNTHYNHWFDGMAMLHQFKINKGQVTYMSRFLNSDAYKKNSERDRIVMSEFGTLAMPDPCKNFFQRFLSRFEMMEPTDNASVSFVKYKGDYYVSTETNFMHRVNPENLESLEKVDWSKFIAVNGATAHPHYDPDGTTYNMGNSYGSKGALYNIISVPPEKTDSKDTLQGAKILCSIVPANKSHPSYYHSFAMSENYVVFIEQPIKMDLLKIVTCKLRGKALNEGIYWDPKQETVFHLVDKRTGEVSSVKYHTKAISTFHQINAFEEDGFLMLDMCCSDDGQAIDNYLIQNLRKSGEGLDEVYNTICRAFPRRFVLPLNVTSEMPTGQNLNTRPSSTATSVKISNVKVFCQHEDLHGDDLHQYGGLEFPQINYGRFNTRPYRYFYGCGFRHLVGDSLLKMDLNDKTVKVWYKRGFYPSEPVFVPSPDAVEEDDGVILSVVLTPSQDKGTFLLVLDAKTFEELGRANVPVNMPYGFHGTFNSSA
;
A
#
# COMPACT_ATOMS: atom_id res chain seq x y z
N MET A 1 -28.91 -18.70 42.58
CA MET A 1 -29.02 -19.46 41.32
C MET A 1 -27.65 -19.47 40.69
N SER A 2 -27.12 -20.66 40.43
CA SER A 2 -25.75 -20.90 39.96
C SER A 2 -25.49 -20.28 38.58
N PRO A 3 -24.27 -19.80 38.28
CA PRO A 3 -23.89 -19.39 36.93
C PRO A 3 -23.61 -20.65 36.08
N VAL A 4 -24.18 -20.66 34.88
CA VAL A 4 -23.93 -21.68 33.85
C VAL A 4 -22.52 -21.49 33.29
N LYS A 5 -21.67 -22.52 33.42
CA LYS A 5 -20.37 -22.64 32.75
C LYS A 5 -20.60 -22.84 31.26
N LEU A 6 -20.00 -22.01 30.42
CA LEU A 6 -19.75 -22.35 29.01
C LEU A 6 -18.46 -23.17 28.96
N GLU A 7 -18.57 -24.40 28.47
CA GLU A 7 -17.47 -25.35 28.32
C GLU A 7 -16.49 -24.85 27.24
N SER A 8 -15.24 -24.63 27.66
CA SER A 8 -14.08 -24.48 26.79
C SER A 8 -13.53 -25.87 26.47
N SER A 9 -13.66 -26.33 25.22
CA SER A 9 -12.91 -27.47 24.71
C SER A 9 -12.17 -27.06 23.43
N VAL A 10 -10.99 -26.48 23.59
CA VAL A 10 -9.98 -26.47 22.53
C VAL A 10 -8.90 -27.44 23.00
N ASP A 11 -8.95 -28.65 22.44
CA ASP A 11 -7.93 -29.68 22.64
C ASP A 11 -6.60 -29.20 22.05
N ASN A 12 -5.63 -28.91 22.91
CA ASN A 12 -4.22 -28.77 22.53
C ASN A 12 -3.68 -30.16 22.13
N LYS A 13 -3.66 -30.45 20.83
CA LYS A 13 -2.83 -31.53 20.26
C LYS A 13 -1.91 -30.97 19.17
N PRO A 14 -0.65 -31.44 19.08
CA PRO A 14 0.25 -31.07 18.00
C PRO A 14 -0.37 -31.46 16.66
N VAL A 15 -0.43 -30.50 15.73
CA VAL A 15 -1.01 -30.72 14.40
C VAL A 15 -0.06 -31.58 13.58
N ASP A 16 -0.62 -32.66 13.05
CA ASP A 16 -0.01 -33.58 12.09
C ASP A 16 0.27 -32.85 10.76
N ASN A 17 1.53 -32.83 10.32
CA ASN A 17 2.03 -32.16 9.11
C ASN A 17 1.46 -32.73 7.79
N GLY A 18 0.50 -33.65 7.84
CA GLY A 18 -0.19 -34.20 6.67
C GLY A 18 -1.33 -33.34 6.09
N ASN A 19 -1.71 -32.22 6.72
CA ASN A 19 -2.96 -31.51 6.41
C ASN A 19 -2.83 -30.11 5.76
N VAL A 20 -1.63 -29.63 5.44
CA VAL A 20 -1.41 -28.27 4.87
C VAL A 20 -2.20 -28.04 3.57
N ASN A 21 -2.41 -29.09 2.76
CA ASN A 21 -3.21 -29.01 1.53
C ASN A 21 -4.73 -28.86 1.73
N LYS A 22 -5.25 -29.06 2.95
CA LYS A 22 -6.70 -28.98 3.25
C LYS A 22 -7.14 -27.56 3.65
N CYS A 23 -6.28 -26.79 4.30
CA CYS A 23 -6.61 -25.43 4.77
C CYS A 23 -6.73 -24.42 3.59
N LEU A 24 -6.00 -24.65 2.50
CA LEU A 24 -6.06 -23.86 1.26
C LEU A 24 -7.39 -24.01 0.47
N LYS A 25 -8.25 -24.98 0.80
CA LYS A 25 -9.40 -25.37 -0.03
C LYS A 25 -10.77 -25.27 0.65
N THR A 26 -10.88 -24.79 1.88
CA THR A 26 -12.20 -24.61 2.49
C THR A 26 -12.74 -23.25 2.02
N PRO A 27 -13.77 -23.22 1.15
CA PRO A 27 -14.35 -21.97 0.71
C PRO A 27 -14.91 -21.24 1.94
N LEU A 28 -14.66 -19.93 2.05
CA LEU A 28 -15.38 -19.14 3.04
C LEU A 28 -16.81 -18.91 2.54
N SER A 29 -17.76 -19.01 3.45
CA SER A 29 -19.17 -18.71 3.19
C SER A 29 -19.75 -17.85 4.30
N GLY A 30 -20.78 -17.08 3.96
CA GLY A 30 -21.46 -16.20 4.91
C GLY A 30 -20.66 -14.97 5.29
N LEU A 31 -19.87 -14.43 4.37
CA LEU A 31 -19.17 -13.16 4.57
C LEU A 31 -20.18 -12.02 4.74
N GLU A 32 -19.94 -11.17 5.74
CA GLU A 32 -20.73 -9.94 5.93
C GLU A 32 -20.47 -8.96 4.79
N THR A 33 -21.51 -8.26 4.34
CA THR A 33 -21.37 -7.28 3.25
C THR A 33 -20.51 -6.10 3.67
N ILE A 34 -19.57 -5.71 2.80
CA ILE A 34 -18.74 -4.52 2.94
C ILE A 34 -19.18 -3.36 2.04
N ALA A 35 -20.27 -3.51 1.30
CA ALA A 35 -20.77 -2.45 0.41
C ALA A 35 -20.91 -1.08 1.12
N PRO A 36 -21.35 -1.01 2.40
CA PRO A 36 -21.42 0.27 3.11
C PRO A 36 -20.07 0.91 3.46
N LEU A 37 -18.96 0.16 3.33
CA LEU A 37 -17.59 0.67 3.51
C LEU A 37 -17.07 1.34 2.23
N VAL A 38 -17.73 1.13 1.08
CA VAL A 38 -17.33 1.65 -0.24
C VAL A 38 -18.48 2.50 -0.82
N ARG A 39 -18.85 3.55 -0.06
CA ARG A 39 -19.90 4.52 -0.40
C ARG A 39 -19.44 5.94 -0.11
N SER A 40 -20.09 6.91 -0.75
CA SER A 40 -19.79 8.32 -0.47
C SER A 40 -20.21 8.69 0.95
N VAL A 41 -19.40 9.53 1.58
CA VAL A 41 -19.69 10.13 2.88
C VAL A 41 -19.52 11.66 2.79
N GLU A 42 -20.01 12.35 3.82
CA GLU A 42 -19.77 13.78 4.00
C GLU A 42 -18.47 14.00 4.77
N GLU A 43 -17.79 15.11 4.48
CA GLU A 43 -16.63 15.52 5.27
C GLU A 43 -17.04 16.12 6.63
N THR A 44 -16.12 16.10 7.58
CA THR A 44 -16.31 16.71 8.91
C THR A 44 -15.16 17.71 9.14
N PRO A 45 -15.24 18.92 8.54
CA PRO A 45 -14.10 19.84 8.46
C PRO A 45 -13.76 20.51 9.79
N GLU A 46 -14.72 20.55 10.72
CA GLU A 46 -14.53 21.03 12.09
C GLU A 46 -14.24 19.86 13.03
N PRO A 47 -13.23 19.96 13.91
CA PRO A 47 -12.91 18.88 14.83
C PRO A 47 -14.09 18.54 15.76
N ILE A 48 -14.45 17.25 15.79
CA ILE A 48 -15.44 16.72 16.72
C ILE A 48 -14.76 15.91 17.83
N SER A 49 -15.36 15.93 19.02
CA SER A 49 -14.93 15.08 20.13
C SER A 49 -15.36 13.63 19.91
N THR A 50 -14.57 12.70 20.44
CA THR A 50 -14.86 11.26 20.42
C THR A 50 -15.18 10.76 21.81
N GLU A 51 -15.84 9.60 21.92
CA GLU A 51 -16.06 8.94 23.21
C GLU A 51 -14.97 7.89 23.44
N VAL A 52 -14.09 8.13 24.42
CA VAL A 52 -12.99 7.22 24.77
C VAL A 52 -13.47 6.12 25.72
N GLN A 53 -13.14 4.87 25.39
CA GLN A 53 -13.35 3.69 26.22
C GLN A 53 -12.02 2.97 26.44
N GLY A 54 -11.79 2.44 27.64
CA GLY A 54 -10.49 1.91 28.04
C GLY A 54 -9.48 3.03 28.34
N THR A 55 -8.19 2.78 28.12
CA THR A 55 -7.10 3.73 28.40
C THR A 55 -6.24 3.94 27.16
N ILE A 56 -6.34 5.12 26.56
CA ILE A 56 -5.39 5.56 25.53
C ILE A 56 -4.16 6.13 26.25
N PRO A 57 -2.94 5.59 26.04
CA PRO A 57 -1.75 6.06 26.75
C PRO A 57 -1.52 7.56 26.61
N SER A 58 -1.29 8.24 27.74
CA SER A 58 -1.17 9.70 27.79
C SER A 58 0.06 10.25 27.08
N TRP A 59 1.05 9.41 26.79
CA TRP A 59 2.26 9.77 26.06
C TRP A 59 2.04 9.88 24.55
N ILE A 60 0.93 9.33 24.01
CA ILE A 60 0.59 9.49 22.59
C ILE A 60 0.16 10.95 22.38
N ASN A 61 0.98 11.70 21.65
CA ASN A 61 0.75 13.10 21.34
C ASN A 61 1.05 13.33 19.85
N GLY A 62 0.00 13.58 19.06
CA GLY A 62 0.14 13.73 17.61
C GLY A 62 -1.13 13.45 16.85
N ASN A 63 -1.00 13.35 15.53
CA ASN A 63 -2.09 13.12 14.60
C ASN A 63 -1.89 11.80 13.85
N LEU A 64 -2.84 10.88 13.96
CA LEU A 64 -2.96 9.82 12.96
C LEU A 64 -3.67 10.41 11.74
N LEU A 65 -2.96 10.43 10.62
CA LEU A 65 -3.45 10.90 9.33
C LEU A 65 -3.73 9.70 8.44
N ARG A 66 -4.92 9.64 7.83
CA ARG A 66 -5.29 8.57 6.88
C ARG A 66 -5.87 9.14 5.60
N ASN A 67 -5.60 8.47 4.48
CA ASN A 67 -6.10 8.86 3.16
C ASN A 67 -6.82 7.67 2.50
N GLY A 68 -7.77 8.00 1.63
CA GLY A 68 -8.56 7.03 0.91
C GLY A 68 -9.67 7.68 0.06
N PRO A 69 -10.43 6.86 -0.69
CA PRO A 69 -11.56 7.34 -1.46
C PRO A 69 -12.77 7.58 -0.56
N GLY A 70 -13.36 8.78 -0.60
CA GLY A 70 -14.55 9.12 0.18
C GLY A 70 -15.77 9.59 -0.61
N LYS A 71 -15.65 9.72 -1.94
CA LYS A 71 -16.77 10.01 -2.84
C LYS A 71 -16.68 9.14 -4.10
N PHE A 72 -17.75 8.41 -4.38
CA PHE A 72 -17.82 7.37 -5.41
C PHE A 72 -18.73 7.72 -6.60
N GLU A 73 -19.39 8.88 -6.55
CA GLU A 73 -20.29 9.36 -7.60
C GLU A 73 -20.43 10.89 -7.61
N PHE A 74 -20.77 11.42 -8.78
CA PHE A 74 -21.17 12.80 -9.04
C PHE A 74 -22.42 12.79 -9.93
N GLY A 75 -23.49 13.45 -9.50
CA GLY A 75 -24.82 13.33 -10.11
C GLY A 75 -25.21 11.87 -10.33
N ASN A 76 -25.53 11.53 -11.58
CA ASN A 76 -25.89 10.16 -11.99
C ASN A 76 -24.69 9.31 -12.46
N THR A 77 -23.47 9.83 -12.38
CA THR A 77 -22.24 9.16 -12.85
C THR A 77 -21.47 8.55 -11.70
N HIS A 78 -21.01 7.31 -11.87
CA HIS A 78 -20.38 6.52 -10.81
C HIS A 78 -18.98 6.10 -11.24
N TYR A 79 -18.08 5.99 -10.27
CA TYR A 79 -16.78 5.36 -10.48
C TYR A 79 -16.90 3.83 -10.54
N ASN A 80 -16.01 3.19 -11.31
CA ASN A 80 -15.98 1.75 -11.53
C ASN A 80 -14.93 1.02 -10.68
N HIS A 81 -13.87 1.70 -10.28
CA HIS A 81 -12.75 1.09 -9.55
C HIS A 81 -12.55 1.78 -8.19
N TRP A 82 -12.12 1.03 -7.18
CA TRP A 82 -11.95 1.54 -5.82
C TRP A 82 -10.99 2.73 -5.75
N PHE A 83 -9.88 2.65 -6.51
CA PHE A 83 -8.85 3.70 -6.63
C PHE A 83 -9.35 5.02 -7.26
N ASP A 84 -10.52 5.03 -7.90
CA ASP A 84 -11.04 6.22 -8.60
C ASP A 84 -11.77 7.20 -7.67
N GLY A 85 -12.20 6.74 -6.49
CA GLY A 85 -12.94 7.58 -5.57
C GLY A 85 -12.13 8.79 -5.11
N MET A 86 -12.81 9.92 -4.89
CA MET A 86 -12.13 11.19 -4.58
C MET A 86 -11.51 11.16 -3.19
N ALA A 87 -10.26 11.60 -3.11
CA ALA A 87 -9.45 11.62 -1.91
C ALA A 87 -10.16 12.36 -0.75
N MET A 88 -10.36 11.64 0.35
CA MET A 88 -10.76 12.19 1.64
C MET A 88 -9.65 11.95 2.64
N LEU A 89 -9.22 13.04 3.27
CA LEU A 89 -8.22 13.05 4.32
C LEU A 89 -8.93 12.92 5.66
N HIS A 90 -8.38 12.12 6.56
CA HIS A 90 -8.88 11.91 7.91
C HIS A 90 -7.77 12.21 8.93
N GLN A 91 -8.13 12.84 10.03
CA GLN A 91 -7.23 13.13 11.15
C GLN A 91 -7.86 12.63 12.45
N PHE A 92 -7.07 11.91 13.24
CA PHE A 92 -7.35 11.63 14.64
C PHE A 92 -6.25 12.28 15.46
N LYS A 93 -6.56 13.42 16.08
CA LYS A 93 -5.63 14.14 16.94
C LYS A 93 -5.73 13.58 18.35
N ILE A 94 -4.61 13.07 18.85
CA ILE A 94 -4.50 12.39 20.14
C ILE A 94 -3.64 13.26 21.04
N ASN A 95 -4.16 13.59 22.23
CA ASN A 95 -3.44 14.38 23.22
C ASN A 95 -3.92 14.00 24.63
N LYS A 96 -2.99 13.55 25.49
CA LYS A 96 -3.29 13.20 26.90
C LYS A 96 -4.48 12.23 27.03
N GLY A 97 -4.54 11.23 26.15
CA GLY A 97 -5.59 10.22 26.14
C GLY A 97 -6.96 10.67 25.59
N GLN A 98 -7.08 11.91 25.14
CA GLN A 98 -8.26 12.43 24.44
C GLN A 98 -8.04 12.37 22.93
N VAL A 99 -9.12 12.14 22.18
CA VAL A 99 -9.08 12.07 20.72
C VAL A 99 -10.14 12.97 20.11
N THR A 100 -9.76 13.77 19.12
CA THR A 100 -10.69 14.48 18.23
C THR A 100 -10.55 13.97 16.80
N TYR A 101 -11.64 14.03 16.04
CA TYR A 101 -11.69 13.60 14.65
C TYR A 101 -12.05 14.76 13.73
N MET A 102 -11.46 14.80 12.53
CA MET A 102 -11.95 15.58 11.40
C MET A 102 -11.66 14.88 10.07
N SER A 103 -12.37 15.29 9.03
CA SER A 103 -12.06 14.92 7.65
C SER A 103 -12.31 16.06 6.67
N ARG A 104 -11.57 16.07 5.57
CA ARG A 104 -11.75 16.99 4.44
C ARG A 104 -11.52 16.28 3.13
N PHE A 105 -12.31 16.59 2.12
CA PHE A 105 -11.96 16.24 0.75
C PHE A 105 -10.72 17.02 0.33
N LEU A 106 -9.83 16.35 -0.41
CA LEU A 106 -8.72 17.03 -1.08
C LEU A 106 -9.30 18.01 -2.10
N ASN A 107 -8.88 19.27 -2.04
CA ASN A 107 -9.31 20.29 -2.99
C ASN A 107 -8.55 20.19 -4.34
N SER A 108 -8.56 19.00 -4.95
CA SER A 108 -7.91 18.69 -6.22
C SER A 108 -8.66 19.29 -7.40
N ASP A 109 -7.98 19.44 -8.54
CA ASP A 109 -8.63 19.88 -9.78
C ASP A 109 -9.69 18.88 -10.24
N ALA A 110 -9.43 17.57 -10.08
CA ALA A 110 -10.42 16.52 -10.33
C ALA A 110 -11.69 16.71 -9.48
N TYR A 111 -11.54 16.91 -8.17
CA TYR A 111 -12.67 17.10 -7.25
C TYR A 111 -13.48 18.36 -7.57
N LYS A 112 -12.81 19.51 -7.78
CA LYS A 112 -13.47 20.78 -8.15
C LYS A 112 -14.23 20.66 -9.46
N LYS A 113 -13.58 20.19 -10.54
CA LYS A 113 -14.19 20.07 -11.87
C LYS A 113 -15.40 19.13 -11.87
N ASN A 114 -15.33 18.02 -11.13
CA ASN A 114 -16.43 17.06 -11.02
C ASN A 114 -17.59 17.63 -10.17
N SER A 115 -17.29 18.33 -9.08
CA SER A 115 -18.28 18.98 -8.21
C SER A 115 -19.02 20.11 -8.93
N GLU A 116 -18.31 21.00 -9.63
CA GLU A 116 -18.89 22.13 -10.36
C GLU A 116 -19.87 21.69 -11.48
N ARG A 117 -19.63 20.52 -12.07
CA ARG A 117 -20.41 20.01 -13.21
C ARG A 117 -21.39 18.90 -12.83
N ASP A 118 -21.40 18.49 -11.56
CA ASP A 118 -22.16 17.36 -11.01
C ASP A 118 -22.09 16.10 -11.88
N ARG A 119 -20.89 15.80 -12.41
CA ARG A 119 -20.59 14.61 -13.21
C ARG A 119 -19.09 14.37 -13.30
N ILE A 120 -18.69 13.12 -13.55
CA ILE A 120 -17.27 12.75 -13.76
C ILE A 120 -16.80 13.30 -15.12
N VAL A 121 -15.95 14.33 -15.08
CA VAL A 121 -15.36 15.01 -16.25
C VAL A 121 -13.86 14.82 -16.40
N MET A 122 -13.21 14.28 -15.38
CA MET A 122 -11.81 13.85 -15.42
C MET A 122 -11.77 12.32 -15.39
N SER A 123 -10.95 11.72 -16.26
CA SER A 123 -10.79 10.27 -16.26
C SER A 123 -9.88 9.88 -15.12
N GLU A 124 -10.26 8.81 -14.42
CA GLU A 124 -9.46 8.19 -13.36
C GLU A 124 -8.89 6.85 -13.87
N PHE A 125 -8.37 6.03 -12.96
CA PHE A 125 -7.71 4.77 -13.29
C PHE A 125 -8.65 3.76 -13.98
N GLY A 126 -9.80 3.46 -13.38
CA GLY A 126 -10.80 2.52 -13.89
C GLY A 126 -12.03 3.18 -14.53
N THR A 127 -12.09 4.51 -14.59
CA THR A 127 -13.28 5.24 -15.05
C THR A 127 -12.93 6.29 -16.09
N LEU A 128 -13.49 6.14 -17.29
CA LEU A 128 -13.34 7.13 -18.36
C LEU A 128 -14.32 8.30 -18.14
N ALA A 129 -13.83 9.54 -18.26
CA ALA A 129 -14.66 10.74 -18.16
C ALA A 129 -15.83 10.73 -19.16
N MET A 130 -16.95 11.30 -18.75
CA MET A 130 -18.11 11.44 -19.62
C MET A 130 -17.87 12.53 -20.68
N PRO A 131 -18.22 12.26 -21.96
CA PRO A 131 -18.18 13.28 -23.00
C PRO A 131 -18.98 14.50 -22.59
N ASP A 132 -18.46 15.68 -22.90
CA ASP A 132 -19.16 16.93 -22.60
C ASP A 132 -20.50 17.00 -23.36
N PRO A 133 -21.65 17.06 -22.66
CA PRO A 133 -22.96 17.12 -23.30
C PRO A 133 -23.17 18.45 -24.04
N CYS A 134 -22.44 19.51 -23.68
CA CYS A 134 -22.48 20.81 -24.35
C CYS A 134 -21.68 20.83 -25.66
N LYS A 135 -20.79 19.85 -25.89
CA LYS A 135 -20.07 19.71 -27.16
C LYS A 135 -20.97 19.07 -28.21
N ASN A 136 -21.00 19.64 -29.42
CA ASN A 136 -21.70 19.01 -30.54
C ASN A 136 -20.99 17.72 -31.00
N PHE A 137 -21.63 16.92 -31.86
CA PHE A 137 -21.09 15.61 -32.27
C PHE A 137 -19.65 15.67 -32.81
N PHE A 138 -19.33 16.71 -33.60
CA PHE A 138 -18.00 16.91 -34.17
C PHE A 138 -16.96 17.30 -33.10
N GLN A 139 -17.32 18.19 -32.17
CA GLN A 139 -16.46 18.55 -31.04
C GLN A 139 -16.26 17.37 -30.07
N ARG A 140 -17.27 16.52 -29.89
CA ARG A 140 -17.15 15.27 -29.11
C ARG A 140 -16.18 14.29 -29.79
N PHE A 141 -16.25 14.16 -31.12
CA PHE A 141 -15.29 13.36 -31.88
C PHE A 141 -13.86 13.90 -31.74
N LEU A 142 -13.64 15.21 -31.93
CA LEU A 142 -12.34 15.85 -31.77
C LEU A 142 -11.78 15.70 -30.35
N SER A 143 -12.63 15.77 -29.31
CA SER A 143 -12.18 15.64 -27.91
C SER A 143 -11.59 14.27 -27.55
N ARG A 144 -11.84 13.23 -28.37
CA ARG A 144 -11.20 11.92 -28.19
C ARG A 144 -9.72 11.92 -28.57
N PHE A 145 -9.30 12.91 -29.38
CA PHE A 145 -7.91 13.10 -29.81
C PHE A 145 -7.14 14.08 -28.90
N GLU A 146 -7.81 14.75 -27.95
CA GLU A 146 -7.15 15.54 -26.91
C GLU A 146 -6.41 14.59 -25.94
N MET A 147 -5.13 14.87 -25.67
CA MET A 147 -4.35 14.09 -24.71
C MET A 147 -5.02 14.07 -23.32
N MET A 148 -4.86 12.97 -22.60
CA MET A 148 -5.35 12.89 -21.23
C MET A 148 -4.50 13.75 -20.32
N GLU A 149 -5.16 14.64 -19.58
CA GLU A 149 -4.56 15.26 -18.40
C GLU A 149 -4.43 14.19 -17.30
N PRO A 150 -3.25 13.98 -16.70
CA PRO A 150 -3.11 13.11 -15.55
C PRO A 150 -3.98 13.61 -14.39
N THR A 151 -4.62 12.69 -13.68
CA THR A 151 -5.39 13.01 -12.48
C THR A 151 -4.50 13.54 -11.36
N ASP A 152 -5.03 14.47 -10.57
CA ASP A 152 -4.45 14.92 -9.32
C ASP A 152 -5.27 14.48 -8.10
N ASN A 153 -6.13 13.46 -8.28
CA ASN A 153 -6.81 12.77 -7.19
C ASN A 153 -5.81 11.96 -6.35
N ALA A 154 -5.17 12.63 -5.39
CA ALA A 154 -4.16 12.05 -4.53
C ALA A 154 -4.79 11.30 -3.33
N SER A 155 -5.42 10.15 -3.61
CA SER A 155 -6.22 9.37 -2.65
C SER A 155 -5.47 8.24 -1.94
N VAL A 156 -4.18 8.02 -2.22
CA VAL A 156 -3.46 6.82 -1.78
C VAL A 156 -2.80 6.98 -0.42
N SER A 157 -1.85 7.90 -0.29
CA SER A 157 -1.00 8.00 0.90
C SER A 157 -0.65 9.42 1.30
N PHE A 158 -0.28 9.60 2.57
CA PHE A 158 0.48 10.74 3.05
C PHE A 158 1.97 10.47 2.87
N VAL A 159 2.68 11.39 2.25
CA VAL A 159 4.12 11.31 2.00
C VAL A 159 4.82 12.57 2.48
N LYS A 160 6.06 12.42 2.94
CA LYS A 160 6.90 13.52 3.41
C LYS A 160 7.95 13.86 2.37
N TYR A 161 8.20 15.15 2.13
CA TYR A 161 9.38 15.63 1.40
C TYR A 161 9.91 16.87 2.09
N LYS A 162 11.21 16.91 2.38
CA LYS A 162 11.87 18.02 3.07
C LYS A 162 11.19 18.45 4.37
N GLY A 163 10.51 17.54 5.07
CA GLY A 163 9.77 17.88 6.30
C GLY A 163 8.28 18.21 6.11
N ASP A 164 7.84 18.57 4.91
CA ASP A 164 6.42 18.89 4.63
C ASP A 164 5.61 17.64 4.31
N TYR A 165 4.32 17.68 4.66
CA TYR A 165 3.35 16.64 4.35
C TYR A 165 2.66 16.91 3.01
N TYR A 166 2.61 15.87 2.19
CA TYR A 166 1.91 15.82 0.93
C TYR A 166 0.95 14.63 0.93
N VAL A 167 -0.05 14.68 0.07
CA VAL A 167 -0.83 13.51 -0.30
C VAL A 167 -0.52 13.16 -1.75
N SER A 168 -0.38 11.86 -2.01
CA SER A 168 0.02 11.34 -3.31
C SER A 168 -0.95 10.29 -3.83
N THR A 169 -1.02 10.21 -5.16
CA THR A 169 -1.41 9.02 -5.93
C THR A 169 -0.17 8.57 -6.71
N GLU A 170 -0.33 7.88 -7.84
CA GLU A 170 0.76 7.36 -8.68
C GLU A 170 0.99 8.16 -9.97
N THR A 171 0.51 9.41 -10.02
CA THR A 171 0.74 10.34 -11.13
C THR A 171 1.89 11.31 -10.82
N ASN A 172 2.14 12.26 -11.71
CA ASN A 172 3.13 13.33 -11.49
C ASN A 172 2.63 14.42 -10.52
N PHE A 173 1.38 14.37 -10.08
CA PHE A 173 0.80 15.38 -9.20
C PHE A 173 0.66 14.89 -7.76
N MET A 174 1.07 15.74 -6.82
CA MET A 174 0.81 15.59 -5.40
C MET A 174 0.32 16.92 -4.83
N HIS A 175 -0.26 16.92 -3.64
CA HIS A 175 -0.73 18.13 -2.99
C HIS A 175 -0.10 18.27 -1.61
N ARG A 176 0.55 19.41 -1.34
CA ARG A 176 0.98 19.77 0.01
C ARG A 176 -0.25 20.03 0.87
N VAL A 177 -0.28 19.48 2.07
CA VAL A 177 -1.41 19.60 2.99
C VAL A 177 -0.92 20.00 4.38
N ASN A 178 -1.78 20.69 5.13
CA ASN A 178 -1.50 20.99 6.52
C ASN A 178 -1.95 19.80 7.40
N PRO A 179 -1.03 19.13 8.11
CA PRO A 179 -1.38 17.96 8.93
C PRO A 179 -2.21 18.30 10.18
N GLU A 180 -2.33 19.58 10.57
CA GLU A 180 -3.11 20.02 11.73
C GLU A 180 -4.59 20.27 11.43
N ASN A 181 -4.96 20.58 10.19
CA ASN A 181 -6.35 20.88 9.82
C ASN A 181 -6.81 20.30 8.47
N LEU A 182 -5.94 19.54 7.81
CA LEU A 182 -6.17 18.88 6.51
C LEU A 182 -6.42 19.82 5.32
N GLU A 183 -6.11 21.12 5.46
CA GLU A 183 -6.25 22.06 4.35
C GLU A 183 -5.28 21.74 3.21
N SER A 184 -5.78 21.75 1.98
CA SER A 184 -4.98 21.64 0.77
C SER A 184 -4.28 22.97 0.51
N LEU A 185 -2.94 22.95 0.45
CA LEU A 185 -2.13 24.18 0.33
C LEU A 185 -1.67 24.41 -1.11
N GLU A 186 -0.97 23.44 -1.69
CA GLU A 186 -0.29 23.64 -2.98
C GLU A 186 -0.27 22.35 -3.80
N LYS A 187 -0.64 22.44 -5.08
CA LYS A 187 -0.44 21.36 -6.06
C LYS A 187 0.99 21.39 -6.59
N VAL A 188 1.71 20.29 -6.41
CA VAL A 188 3.09 20.12 -6.86
C VAL A 188 3.14 19.12 -8.01
N ASP A 189 3.95 19.44 -9.01
CA ASP A 189 4.13 18.66 -10.23
C ASP A 189 5.58 18.21 -10.35
N TRP A 190 5.81 16.90 -10.22
CA TRP A 190 7.13 16.28 -10.33
C TRP A 190 7.87 16.67 -11.62
N SER A 191 7.13 16.83 -12.73
CA SER A 191 7.71 17.10 -14.05
C SER A 191 8.39 18.47 -14.15
N LYS A 192 8.11 19.39 -13.21
CA LYS A 192 8.77 20.69 -13.11
C LYS A 192 10.18 20.61 -12.52
N PHE A 193 10.53 19.50 -11.88
CA PHE A 193 11.80 19.32 -11.18
C PHE A 193 12.69 18.27 -11.84
N ILE A 194 12.10 17.15 -12.25
CA ILE A 194 12.79 16.03 -12.90
C ILE A 194 11.92 15.41 -13.98
N ALA A 195 12.53 14.76 -14.98
CA ALA A 195 11.84 14.19 -16.12
C ALA A 195 11.13 12.87 -15.78
N VAL A 196 10.00 12.93 -15.07
CA VAL A 196 9.15 11.79 -14.72
C VAL A 196 7.67 12.09 -15.02
N ASN A 197 6.92 11.04 -15.37
CA ASN A 197 5.49 11.04 -15.67
C ASN A 197 4.63 10.60 -14.49
N GLY A 198 5.26 10.06 -13.44
CA GLY A 198 4.61 9.70 -12.18
C GLY A 198 5.63 9.21 -11.18
N ALA A 199 5.25 9.17 -9.91
CA ALA A 199 6.05 8.62 -8.82
C ALA A 199 5.14 7.80 -7.90
N THR A 200 5.69 6.82 -7.19
CA THR A 200 4.88 6.00 -6.28
C THR A 200 4.38 6.81 -5.08
N ALA A 201 3.32 6.32 -4.44
CA ALA A 201 2.83 6.83 -3.16
C ALA A 201 3.58 6.26 -1.93
N HIS A 202 4.67 5.51 -2.17
CA HIS A 202 5.44 4.79 -1.14
C HIS A 202 6.94 5.16 -1.19
N PRO A 203 7.30 6.44 -0.99
CA PRO A 203 8.70 6.81 -0.84
C PRO A 203 9.31 6.23 0.44
N HIS A 204 10.63 6.06 0.42
CA HIS A 204 11.43 5.69 1.58
C HIS A 204 12.24 6.87 2.11
N TYR A 205 12.60 6.81 3.38
CA TYR A 205 13.30 7.88 4.10
C TYR A 205 14.58 7.35 4.74
N ASP A 206 15.71 7.99 4.43
CA ASP A 206 16.95 7.80 5.20
C ASP A 206 16.91 8.65 6.49
N PRO A 207 17.67 8.28 7.54
CA PRO A 207 17.67 8.99 8.82
C PRO A 207 18.09 10.47 8.75
N ASP A 208 18.85 10.86 7.72
CA ASP A 208 19.22 12.25 7.46
C ASP A 208 18.07 13.09 6.85
N GLY A 209 16.95 12.44 6.52
CA GLY A 209 15.78 13.03 5.87
C GLY A 209 15.81 12.97 4.34
N THR A 210 16.85 12.41 3.72
CA THR A 210 16.88 12.15 2.29
C THR A 210 15.73 11.22 1.93
N THR A 211 14.95 11.60 0.92
CA THR A 211 13.80 10.82 0.46
C THR A 211 14.12 10.14 -0.86
N TYR A 212 13.85 8.83 -0.94
CA TYR A 212 13.94 8.05 -2.16
C TYR A 212 12.54 7.70 -2.66
N ASN A 213 12.33 7.72 -3.97
CA ASN A 213 11.10 7.26 -4.59
C ASN A 213 11.40 6.60 -5.95
N MET A 214 10.43 5.91 -6.52
CA MET A 214 10.48 5.43 -7.89
C MET A 214 9.48 6.17 -8.77
N GLY A 215 9.86 6.41 -10.02
CA GLY A 215 8.98 7.03 -11.00
C GLY A 215 9.26 6.58 -12.43
N ASN A 216 8.27 6.74 -13.30
CA ASN A 216 8.39 6.35 -14.71
C ASN A 216 8.68 7.55 -15.59
N SER A 217 9.40 7.35 -16.69
CA SER A 217 9.47 8.35 -17.76
C SER A 217 9.17 7.70 -19.11
N TYR A 218 8.37 8.37 -19.93
CA TYR A 218 7.97 7.93 -21.26
C TYR A 218 8.45 8.95 -22.28
N GLY A 219 9.35 8.53 -23.17
CA GLY A 219 9.89 9.41 -24.20
C GLY A 219 10.06 8.70 -25.55
N SER A 220 10.67 9.39 -26.51
CA SER A 220 10.96 8.85 -27.85
C SER A 220 11.81 7.57 -27.83
N LYS A 221 12.57 7.34 -26.75
CA LYS A 221 13.41 6.15 -26.55
C LYS A 221 12.69 5.00 -25.81
N GLY A 222 11.39 5.14 -25.53
CA GLY A 222 10.57 4.20 -24.78
C GLY A 222 10.43 4.55 -23.29
N ALA A 223 9.87 3.62 -22.51
CA ALA A 223 9.75 3.74 -21.06
C ALA A 223 11.11 3.54 -20.35
N LEU A 224 11.28 4.21 -19.22
CA LEU A 224 12.34 3.98 -18.23
C LEU A 224 11.74 4.01 -16.82
N TYR A 225 12.30 3.19 -15.94
CA TYR A 225 12.07 3.28 -14.50
C TYR A 225 13.19 4.12 -13.88
N ASN A 226 12.86 5.11 -13.07
CA ASN A 226 13.81 6.05 -12.49
C ASN A 226 13.80 5.91 -10.96
N ILE A 227 14.99 5.78 -10.38
CA ILE A 227 15.18 5.95 -8.94
C ILE A 227 15.39 7.44 -8.68
N ILE A 228 14.53 8.01 -7.86
CA ILE A 228 14.47 9.42 -7.52
C ILE A 228 15.07 9.60 -6.14
N SER A 229 15.85 10.67 -5.97
CA SER A 229 16.32 11.15 -4.67
C SER A 229 15.94 12.62 -4.48
N VAL A 230 15.48 12.97 -3.28
CA VAL A 230 15.16 14.34 -2.88
C VAL A 230 15.96 14.67 -1.62
N PRO A 231 16.83 15.70 -1.64
CA PRO A 231 17.66 16.03 -0.49
C PRO A 231 16.81 16.61 0.66
N PRO A 232 17.23 16.43 1.93
CA PRO A 232 16.46 16.82 3.11
C PRO A 232 16.33 18.34 3.28
N GLU A 233 17.35 19.08 2.84
CA GLU A 233 17.50 20.51 3.12
C GLU A 233 16.43 21.35 2.42
N LYS A 234 15.84 22.30 3.16
CA LYS A 234 15.09 23.42 2.58
C LYS A 234 16.01 24.64 2.47
N THR A 235 16.07 25.22 1.29
CA THR A 235 16.71 26.52 1.05
C THR A 235 15.74 27.68 1.27
N ASP A 236 14.44 27.45 1.05
CA ASP A 236 13.33 28.37 1.33
C ASP A 236 12.14 27.61 1.97
N SER A 237 11.33 28.30 2.76
CA SER A 237 10.01 27.87 3.23
C SER A 237 9.05 27.38 2.12
N LYS A 238 9.23 27.87 0.89
CA LYS A 238 8.44 27.49 -0.29
C LYS A 238 9.04 26.32 -1.06
N ASP A 239 10.19 25.80 -0.64
CA ASP A 239 10.78 24.65 -1.29
C ASP A 239 9.89 23.42 -1.13
N THR A 240 9.69 22.75 -2.25
CA THR A 240 8.95 21.49 -2.35
C THR A 240 9.93 20.40 -2.76
N LEU A 241 10.22 20.29 -4.06
CA LEU A 241 11.07 19.26 -4.65
C LEU A 241 12.39 19.82 -5.22
N GLN A 242 12.77 21.06 -4.87
CA GLN A 242 14.03 21.66 -5.30
C GLN A 242 15.21 20.75 -4.93
N GLY A 243 16.08 20.50 -5.91
CA GLY A 243 17.22 19.60 -5.77
C GLY A 243 16.89 18.12 -5.96
N ALA A 244 15.66 17.75 -6.32
CA ALA A 244 15.31 16.39 -6.73
C ALA A 244 16.18 15.95 -7.93
N LYS A 245 16.60 14.69 -7.93
CA LYS A 245 17.48 14.11 -8.96
C LYS A 245 17.03 12.71 -9.31
N ILE A 246 17.21 12.33 -10.58
CA ILE A 246 17.20 10.93 -11.00
C ILE A 246 18.58 10.36 -10.67
N LEU A 247 18.64 9.47 -9.69
CA LEU A 247 19.86 8.78 -9.29
C LEU A 247 20.32 7.82 -10.39
N CYS A 248 19.39 7.04 -10.93
CA CYS A 248 19.64 6.16 -12.06
C CYS A 248 18.35 5.85 -12.83
N SER A 249 18.50 5.31 -14.04
CA SER A 249 17.41 4.82 -14.87
C SER A 249 17.63 3.36 -15.25
N ILE A 250 16.59 2.53 -15.07
CA ILE A 250 16.55 1.13 -15.45
C ILE A 250 15.69 1.00 -16.71
N VAL A 251 16.18 0.24 -17.69
CA VAL A 251 15.48 0.00 -18.95
C VAL A 251 14.58 -1.23 -18.81
N PRO A 252 13.26 -1.12 -19.09
CA PRO A 252 12.36 -2.26 -19.15
C PRO A 252 12.80 -3.32 -20.16
N ALA A 253 12.52 -4.59 -19.87
CA ALA A 253 12.76 -5.67 -20.83
C ALA A 253 11.99 -5.44 -22.15
N ASN A 254 10.76 -4.92 -22.06
CA ASN A 254 10.00 -4.41 -23.19
C ASN A 254 9.57 -2.96 -22.92
N LYS A 255 10.14 -2.04 -23.70
CA LYS A 255 9.92 -0.59 -23.54
C LYS A 255 8.51 -0.11 -23.86
N SER A 256 7.74 -0.89 -24.63
CA SER A 256 6.34 -0.60 -24.96
C SER A 256 5.35 -1.26 -23.99
N HIS A 257 5.86 -2.19 -23.17
CA HIS A 257 5.10 -2.94 -22.17
C HIS A 257 5.87 -2.97 -20.83
N PRO A 258 6.16 -1.80 -20.22
CA PRO A 258 6.81 -1.75 -18.91
C PRO A 258 5.94 -2.39 -17.82
N SER A 259 6.58 -2.74 -16.71
CA SER A 259 5.94 -3.25 -15.51
C SER A 259 5.20 -2.13 -14.76
N TYR A 260 4.01 -2.44 -14.27
CA TYR A 260 3.37 -1.70 -13.18
C TYR A 260 4.03 -2.11 -11.86
N TYR A 261 4.34 -1.14 -11.01
CA TYR A 261 4.86 -1.33 -9.66
C TYR A 261 4.25 -0.28 -8.75
N HIS A 262 4.00 -0.67 -7.50
CA HIS A 262 3.32 0.14 -6.50
C HIS A 262 4.27 0.70 -5.44
N SER A 263 5.27 -0.08 -5.05
CA SER A 263 6.34 0.32 -4.13
C SER A 263 7.66 -0.33 -4.54
N PHE A 264 8.71 -0.07 -3.75
CA PHE A 264 10.04 -0.64 -3.92
C PHE A 264 10.65 -0.93 -2.54
N ALA A 265 11.74 -1.70 -2.51
CA ALA A 265 12.45 -1.98 -1.26
C ALA A 265 13.72 -1.11 -1.13
N MET A 266 14.10 -0.79 0.10
CA MET A 266 15.31 -0.04 0.39
C MET A 266 16.05 -0.65 1.58
N SER A 267 17.35 -0.91 1.41
CA SER A 267 18.29 -1.21 2.49
C SER A 267 19.22 -0.02 2.74
N GLU A 268 20.21 -0.19 3.62
CA GLU A 268 21.11 0.90 4.00
C GLU A 268 21.87 1.45 2.80
N ASN A 269 22.36 0.57 1.93
CA ASN A 269 23.17 0.93 0.75
C ASN A 269 22.45 0.71 -0.57
N TYR A 270 21.34 -0.02 -0.62
CA TYR A 270 20.71 -0.39 -1.89
C TYR A 270 19.22 -0.03 -2.00
N VAL A 271 18.80 0.18 -3.24
CA VAL A 271 17.39 0.16 -3.65
C VAL A 271 17.16 -1.12 -4.45
N VAL A 272 16.05 -1.79 -4.19
CA VAL A 272 15.58 -2.96 -4.94
C VAL A 272 14.32 -2.59 -5.69
N PHE A 273 14.40 -2.58 -7.02
CA PHE A 273 13.23 -2.43 -7.89
C PHE A 273 12.70 -3.81 -8.30
N ILE A 274 11.41 -4.04 -8.06
CA ILE A 274 10.71 -5.28 -8.42
C ILE A 274 10.00 -5.09 -9.77
N GLU A 275 10.62 -5.56 -10.85
CA GLU A 275 9.99 -5.61 -12.17
C GLU A 275 9.09 -6.85 -12.29
N GLN A 276 7.81 -6.67 -11.98
CA GLN A 276 6.82 -7.74 -11.95
C GLN A 276 6.09 -7.97 -13.29
N PRO A 277 5.40 -9.12 -13.47
CA PRO A 277 4.67 -9.46 -14.68
C PRO A 277 3.30 -8.78 -14.86
N ILE A 278 2.98 -7.75 -14.06
CA ILE A 278 1.86 -6.85 -14.33
C ILE A 278 2.37 -5.83 -15.36
N LYS A 279 1.95 -5.94 -16.62
CA LYS A 279 2.45 -5.13 -17.73
C LYS A 279 1.46 -4.05 -18.13
N MET A 280 2.00 -2.90 -18.53
CA MET A 280 1.25 -1.75 -19.03
C MET A 280 1.46 -1.61 -20.54
N ASP A 281 0.44 -1.90 -21.35
CA ASP A 281 0.47 -1.66 -22.78
C ASP A 281 0.31 -0.16 -23.08
N LEU A 282 1.44 0.51 -23.32
CA LEU A 282 1.46 1.97 -23.48
C LEU A 282 0.62 2.45 -24.67
N LEU A 283 0.54 1.68 -25.75
CA LEU A 283 -0.29 2.04 -26.90
C LEU A 283 -1.78 2.00 -26.52
N LYS A 284 -2.20 0.95 -25.80
CA LYS A 284 -3.58 0.84 -25.30
C LYS A 284 -3.93 1.97 -24.32
N ILE A 285 -2.99 2.34 -23.45
CA ILE A 285 -3.14 3.42 -22.47
C ILE A 285 -3.27 4.77 -23.18
N VAL A 286 -2.36 5.11 -24.09
CA VAL A 286 -2.38 6.41 -24.80
C VAL A 286 -3.60 6.53 -25.72
N THR A 287 -4.10 5.42 -26.26
CA THR A 287 -5.28 5.39 -27.14
C THR A 287 -6.61 5.12 -26.42
N CYS A 288 -6.63 5.10 -25.08
CA CYS A 288 -7.80 4.68 -24.31
C CYS A 288 -9.06 5.53 -24.58
N LYS A 289 -8.93 6.87 -24.66
CA LYS A 289 -10.02 7.80 -25.04
C LYS A 289 -10.59 7.51 -26.43
N LEU A 290 -9.72 7.23 -27.41
CA LEU A 290 -10.12 6.90 -28.78
C LEU A 290 -10.92 5.58 -28.81
N ARG A 291 -10.49 4.61 -27.99
CA ARG A 291 -11.13 3.30 -27.85
C ARG A 291 -12.36 3.30 -26.93
N GLY A 292 -12.62 4.40 -26.23
CA GLY A 292 -13.70 4.49 -25.24
C GLY A 292 -13.50 3.56 -24.04
N LYS A 293 -12.24 3.29 -23.66
CA LYS A 293 -11.85 2.40 -22.56
C LYS A 293 -11.14 3.17 -21.44
N ALA A 294 -11.16 2.65 -20.23
CA ALA A 294 -10.41 3.20 -19.08
C ALA A 294 -8.92 2.84 -19.13
N LEU A 295 -8.09 3.44 -18.26
CA LEU A 295 -6.63 3.24 -18.24
C LEU A 295 -6.26 1.82 -17.80
N ASN A 296 -6.97 1.27 -16.81
CA ASN A 296 -6.76 -0.08 -16.28
C ASN A 296 -6.87 -1.17 -17.36
N GLU A 297 -7.66 -0.98 -18.43
CA GLU A 297 -7.74 -1.94 -19.56
C GLU A 297 -6.42 -2.04 -20.37
N GLY A 298 -5.47 -1.14 -20.15
CA GLY A 298 -4.11 -1.22 -20.66
C GLY A 298 -3.19 -2.09 -19.80
N ILE A 299 -3.62 -2.51 -18.61
CA ILE A 299 -2.81 -3.26 -17.64
C ILE A 299 -3.23 -4.73 -17.66
N TYR A 300 -2.27 -5.65 -17.64
CA TYR A 300 -2.56 -7.09 -17.66
C TYR A 300 -1.46 -7.90 -17.00
N TRP A 301 -1.82 -9.10 -16.52
CA TRP A 301 -0.89 -10.08 -15.97
C TRP A 301 -0.31 -10.99 -17.06
N ASP A 302 1.01 -11.15 -17.12
CA ASP A 302 1.70 -12.10 -18.00
C ASP A 302 2.45 -13.18 -17.20
N PRO A 303 1.80 -14.31 -16.86
CA PRO A 303 2.40 -15.36 -16.01
C PRO A 303 3.60 -16.08 -16.66
N LYS A 304 3.88 -15.84 -17.94
CA LYS A 304 5.02 -16.45 -18.64
C LYS A 304 6.33 -15.72 -18.36
N GLN A 305 6.27 -14.52 -17.80
CA GLN A 305 7.45 -13.75 -17.44
C GLN A 305 7.84 -14.00 -15.98
N GLU A 306 9.14 -14.07 -15.73
CA GLU A 306 9.70 -14.07 -14.38
C GLU A 306 9.58 -12.68 -13.75
N THR A 307 9.50 -12.62 -12.42
CA THR A 307 9.69 -11.38 -11.67
C THR A 307 11.19 -11.13 -11.51
N VAL A 308 11.63 -9.90 -11.76
CA VAL A 308 13.06 -9.54 -11.71
C VAL A 308 13.32 -8.49 -10.65
N PHE A 309 14.26 -8.74 -9.75
CA PHE A 309 14.75 -7.77 -8.79
C PHE A 309 16.02 -7.11 -9.34
N HIS A 310 15.94 -5.80 -9.56
CA HIS A 310 17.06 -4.97 -9.96
C HIS A 310 17.64 -4.30 -8.72
N LEU A 311 18.93 -4.49 -8.48
CA LEU A 311 19.63 -3.94 -7.33
C LEU A 311 20.42 -2.69 -7.76
N VAL A 312 20.26 -1.59 -7.03
CA VAL A 312 20.91 -0.30 -7.31
C VAL A 312 21.67 0.17 -6.07
N ASP A 313 22.96 0.47 -6.18
CA ASP A 313 23.72 1.10 -5.09
C ASP A 313 23.30 2.57 -4.96
N LYS A 314 22.76 2.95 -3.80
CA LYS A 314 22.23 4.30 -3.54
C LYS A 314 23.31 5.38 -3.61
N ARG A 315 24.56 5.03 -3.32
CA ARG A 315 25.67 5.97 -3.19
C ARG A 315 26.23 6.35 -4.56
N THR A 316 26.28 5.38 -5.48
CA THR A 316 26.85 5.56 -6.81
C THR A 316 25.79 5.71 -7.90
N GLY A 317 24.57 5.24 -7.66
CA GLY A 317 23.53 5.08 -8.69
C GLY A 317 23.80 3.94 -9.66
N GLU A 318 24.79 3.08 -9.37
CA GLU A 318 25.14 1.96 -10.23
C GLU A 318 24.10 0.83 -10.10
N VAL A 319 23.59 0.38 -11.24
CA VAL A 319 22.71 -0.79 -11.32
C VAL A 319 23.58 -2.03 -11.40
N SER A 320 23.37 -2.97 -10.47
CA SER A 320 24.05 -4.27 -10.47
C SER A 320 23.92 -4.96 -11.84
N SER A 321 25.05 -5.44 -12.35
CA SER A 321 25.07 -6.25 -13.57
C SER A 321 24.41 -7.62 -13.39
N VAL A 322 24.30 -8.08 -12.13
CA VAL A 322 23.59 -9.29 -11.74
C VAL A 322 22.14 -8.95 -11.48
N LYS A 323 21.24 -9.67 -12.15
CA LYS A 323 19.79 -9.63 -11.93
C LYS A 323 19.34 -10.85 -11.16
N TYR A 324 18.45 -10.63 -10.20
CA TYR A 324 17.83 -11.70 -9.42
C TYR A 324 16.45 -11.98 -10.00
N HIS A 325 16.17 -13.23 -10.30
CA HIS A 325 14.92 -13.66 -10.92
C HIS A 325 14.17 -14.58 -9.98
N THR A 326 12.84 -14.54 -10.00
CA THR A 326 12.00 -15.54 -9.35
C THR A 326 10.85 -15.90 -10.29
N LYS A 327 10.06 -16.91 -9.92
CA LYS A 327 8.80 -17.23 -10.63
C LYS A 327 7.90 -16.00 -10.71
N ALA A 328 6.95 -16.02 -11.65
CA ALA A 328 5.95 -14.98 -11.78
C ALA A 328 5.19 -14.80 -10.45
N ILE A 329 5.41 -13.66 -9.81
CA ILE A 329 4.70 -13.21 -8.61
C ILE A 329 4.39 -11.73 -8.75
N SER A 330 3.31 -11.27 -8.13
CA SER A 330 3.06 -9.84 -7.96
C SER A 330 3.15 -9.41 -6.50
N THR A 331 3.37 -8.11 -6.30
CA THR A 331 3.44 -7.47 -4.99
C THR A 331 2.98 -6.03 -5.11
N PHE A 332 2.24 -5.57 -4.10
CA PHE A 332 1.98 -4.14 -3.91
C PHE A 332 2.95 -3.56 -2.88
N HIS A 333 3.14 -4.24 -1.74
CA HIS A 333 3.89 -3.70 -0.61
C HIS A 333 5.10 -4.57 -0.22
N GLN A 334 6.25 -3.91 -0.11
CA GLN A 334 7.41 -4.44 0.59
C GLN A 334 7.25 -4.23 2.10
N ILE A 335 7.72 -5.19 2.89
CA ILE A 335 7.67 -5.16 4.35
C ILE A 335 8.91 -4.45 4.89
N ASN A 336 10.09 -4.95 4.53
CA ASN A 336 11.39 -4.35 4.84
C ASN A 336 12.46 -4.93 3.93
N ALA A 337 13.60 -4.27 3.84
CA ALA A 337 14.80 -4.85 3.24
C ALA A 337 16.05 -4.44 4.03
N PHE A 338 17.00 -5.34 4.23
CA PHE A 338 18.21 -5.04 5.01
C PHE A 338 19.40 -5.88 4.57
N GLU A 339 20.60 -5.44 4.91
CA GLU A 339 21.85 -6.11 4.55
C GLU A 339 22.42 -6.86 5.75
N GLU A 340 22.83 -8.11 5.56
CA GLU A 340 23.49 -8.91 6.59
C GLU A 340 24.39 -9.98 5.97
N ASP A 341 25.63 -10.09 6.46
CA ASP A 341 26.63 -11.08 6.05
C ASP A 341 26.87 -11.19 4.53
N GLY A 342 26.83 -10.06 3.81
CA GLY A 342 27.05 -10.03 2.35
C GLY A 342 25.82 -10.41 1.52
N PHE A 343 24.63 -10.44 2.13
CA PHE A 343 23.36 -10.67 1.47
C PHE A 343 22.40 -9.51 1.76
N LEU A 344 21.45 -9.28 0.86
CA LEU A 344 20.29 -8.43 1.08
C LEU A 344 19.06 -9.31 1.32
N MET A 345 18.38 -9.11 2.44
CA MET A 345 17.09 -9.72 2.75
C MET A 345 15.99 -8.82 2.21
N LEU A 346 15.07 -9.39 1.45
CA LEU A 346 13.95 -8.69 0.83
C LEU A 346 12.63 -9.34 1.28
N ASP A 347 11.87 -8.64 2.09
CA ASP A 347 10.59 -9.12 2.62
C ASP A 347 9.44 -8.38 1.94
N MET A 348 8.45 -9.12 1.44
CA MET A 348 7.35 -8.55 0.67
C MET A 348 6.06 -9.38 0.78
N CYS A 349 4.91 -8.70 0.71
CA CYS A 349 3.62 -9.35 0.53
C CYS A 349 3.48 -9.77 -0.94
N CYS A 350 3.32 -11.06 -1.20
CA CYS A 350 3.38 -11.64 -2.55
C CYS A 350 2.11 -12.41 -2.90
N SER A 351 1.59 -12.19 -4.12
CA SER A 351 0.57 -13.03 -4.76
C SER A 351 1.20 -13.86 -5.89
N ASP A 352 0.68 -15.07 -6.11
CA ASP A 352 1.06 -15.94 -7.23
C ASP A 352 0.34 -15.62 -8.55
N ASP A 353 -0.47 -14.56 -8.57
CA ASP A 353 -1.06 -13.97 -9.79
C ASP A 353 -0.89 -12.45 -9.80
N GLY A 354 -1.45 -11.77 -10.81
CA GLY A 354 -1.51 -10.30 -10.89
C GLY A 354 -2.92 -9.77 -11.14
N GLN A 355 -3.94 -10.45 -10.60
CA GLN A 355 -5.37 -10.13 -10.86
C GLN A 355 -5.95 -9.08 -9.91
N ALA A 356 -5.17 -8.58 -8.95
CA ALA A 356 -5.63 -7.66 -7.93
C ALA A 356 -6.32 -6.40 -8.49
N ILE A 357 -5.83 -5.85 -9.60
CA ILE A 357 -6.44 -4.69 -10.27
C ILE A 357 -7.89 -4.99 -10.69
N ASP A 358 -8.19 -6.19 -11.21
CA ASP A 358 -9.55 -6.54 -11.62
C ASP A 358 -10.43 -6.95 -10.41
N ASN A 359 -9.81 -7.44 -9.33
CA ASN A 359 -10.52 -7.81 -8.11
C ASN A 359 -11.17 -6.59 -7.43
N TYR A 360 -10.52 -5.42 -7.46
CA TYR A 360 -10.95 -4.20 -6.77
C TYR A 360 -11.89 -3.28 -7.57
N LEU A 361 -12.59 -3.82 -8.56
CA LEU A 361 -13.75 -3.15 -9.16
C LEU A 361 -14.84 -2.93 -8.10
N ILE A 362 -15.47 -1.75 -8.10
CA ILE A 362 -16.52 -1.38 -7.13
C ILE A 362 -17.70 -2.36 -7.17
N GLN A 363 -18.02 -2.90 -8.35
CA GLN A 363 -19.06 -3.92 -8.49
C GLN A 363 -18.78 -5.18 -7.66
N ASN A 364 -17.50 -5.58 -7.51
CA ASN A 364 -17.09 -6.73 -6.72
C ASN A 364 -17.17 -6.40 -5.23
N LEU A 365 -16.65 -5.23 -4.84
CA LEU A 365 -16.69 -4.71 -3.47
C LEU A 365 -18.12 -4.49 -2.94
N ARG A 366 -19.09 -4.24 -3.84
CA ARG A 366 -20.49 -4.03 -3.48
C ARG A 366 -21.35 -5.30 -3.57
N LYS A 367 -20.78 -6.47 -3.88
CA LYS A 367 -21.52 -7.74 -3.80
C LYS A 367 -21.88 -8.08 -2.35
N SER A 368 -22.87 -8.95 -2.19
CA SER A 368 -23.33 -9.47 -0.89
C SER A 368 -23.79 -10.92 -1.01
N GLY A 369 -23.90 -11.61 0.13
CA GLY A 369 -24.30 -13.02 0.18
C GLY A 369 -23.38 -13.90 -0.65
N GLU A 370 -23.96 -14.91 -1.31
CA GLU A 370 -23.21 -15.90 -2.10
C GLU A 370 -22.33 -15.25 -3.19
N GLY A 371 -22.77 -14.14 -3.79
CA GLY A 371 -21.99 -13.45 -4.82
C GLY A 371 -20.68 -12.84 -4.29
N LEU A 372 -20.63 -12.46 -3.01
CA LEU A 372 -19.42 -11.97 -2.35
C LEU A 372 -18.49 -13.13 -1.96
N ASP A 373 -19.08 -14.21 -1.46
CA ASP A 373 -18.35 -15.46 -1.16
C ASP A 373 -17.68 -16.01 -2.42
N GLU A 374 -18.38 -16.03 -3.57
CA GLU A 374 -17.83 -16.43 -4.86
C GLU A 374 -16.63 -15.57 -5.27
N VAL A 375 -16.75 -14.24 -5.20
CA VAL A 375 -15.63 -13.34 -5.55
C VAL A 375 -14.44 -13.63 -4.65
N TYR A 376 -14.62 -13.64 -3.33
CA TYR A 376 -13.53 -13.89 -2.40
C TYR A 376 -12.86 -15.24 -2.64
N ASN A 377 -13.62 -16.30 -2.91
CA ASN A 377 -13.04 -17.63 -3.13
C ASN A 377 -12.27 -17.76 -4.46
N THR A 378 -12.37 -16.78 -5.36
CA THR A 378 -11.61 -16.75 -6.63
C THR A 378 -10.35 -15.90 -6.58
N ILE A 379 -10.19 -15.01 -5.58
CA ILE A 379 -9.01 -14.14 -5.52
C ILE A 379 -7.78 -14.92 -5.04
N CYS A 380 -6.62 -14.61 -5.63
CA CYS A 380 -5.35 -14.99 -5.05
C CYS A 380 -5.06 -14.15 -3.81
N ARG A 381 -4.41 -14.77 -2.82
CA ARG A 381 -4.09 -14.15 -1.52
C ARG A 381 -2.62 -13.74 -1.51
N ALA A 382 -2.33 -12.66 -0.81
CA ALA A 382 -0.97 -12.20 -0.60
C ALA A 382 -0.39 -12.79 0.70
N PHE A 383 0.81 -13.34 0.64
CA PHE A 383 1.52 -13.88 1.81
C PHE A 383 2.90 -13.24 1.97
N PRO A 384 3.38 -13.03 3.20
CA PRO A 384 4.69 -12.45 3.45
C PRO A 384 5.79 -13.47 3.14
N ARG A 385 6.69 -13.11 2.23
CA ARG A 385 7.79 -13.95 1.73
C ARG A 385 9.11 -13.21 1.80
N ARG A 386 10.19 -13.93 2.10
CA ARG A 386 11.57 -13.42 2.11
C ARG A 386 12.38 -14.00 0.97
N PHE A 387 13.04 -13.12 0.23
CA PHE A 387 14.09 -13.45 -0.73
C PHE A 387 15.45 -13.05 -0.17
N VAL A 388 16.48 -13.84 -0.47
CA VAL A 388 17.87 -13.57 -0.05
C VAL A 388 18.72 -13.33 -1.28
N LEU A 389 19.27 -12.12 -1.42
CA LEU A 389 20.01 -11.69 -2.61
C LEU A 389 21.51 -11.59 -2.28
N PRO A 390 22.39 -12.49 -2.76
CA PRO A 390 23.83 -12.41 -2.51
C PRO A 390 24.43 -11.16 -3.15
N LEU A 391 25.00 -10.24 -2.37
CA LEU A 391 25.51 -8.94 -2.87
C LEU A 391 26.79 -9.08 -3.71
N ASN A 392 27.57 -10.13 -3.48
CA ASN A 392 28.80 -10.41 -4.21
C ASN A 392 28.69 -11.71 -5.00
N VAL A 393 28.42 -11.62 -6.30
CA VAL A 393 28.35 -12.75 -7.22
C VAL A 393 29.45 -12.60 -8.27
N THR A 394 30.54 -13.36 -8.14
CA THR A 394 31.69 -13.28 -9.05
C THR A 394 31.62 -14.30 -10.16
N SER A 395 32.43 -14.12 -11.21
CA SER A 395 32.57 -15.09 -12.30
C SER A 395 33.17 -16.41 -11.86
N GLU A 396 33.99 -16.44 -10.79
CA GLU A 396 34.61 -17.67 -10.28
C GLU A 396 33.64 -18.59 -9.53
N MET A 397 32.52 -18.05 -9.03
CA MET A 397 31.51 -18.85 -8.33
C MET A 397 30.85 -19.86 -9.29
N PRO A 398 30.66 -21.12 -8.86
CA PRO A 398 30.06 -22.16 -9.71
C PRO A 398 28.59 -21.88 -10.02
N THR A 399 28.17 -22.19 -11.25
CA THR A 399 26.75 -22.18 -11.64
C THR A 399 26.02 -23.41 -11.10
N GLY A 400 24.71 -23.32 -10.92
CA GLY A 400 23.85 -24.40 -10.41
C GLY A 400 23.93 -24.63 -8.90
N GLN A 401 24.74 -23.84 -8.17
CA GLN A 401 24.83 -23.94 -6.71
C GLN A 401 23.99 -22.85 -6.03
N ASN A 402 23.39 -23.20 -4.89
CA ASN A 402 22.75 -22.25 -4.00
C ASN A 402 23.83 -21.39 -3.32
N LEU A 403 23.79 -20.08 -3.57
CA LEU A 403 24.70 -19.10 -2.98
C LEU A 403 24.26 -18.66 -1.58
N ASN A 404 22.99 -18.88 -1.20
CA ASN A 404 22.56 -18.63 0.18
C ASN A 404 23.11 -19.73 1.10
N THR A 405 24.13 -19.37 1.88
CA THR A 405 24.81 -20.27 2.84
C THR A 405 24.27 -20.11 4.26
N ARG A 406 23.27 -19.26 4.48
CA ARG A 406 22.76 -18.94 5.81
C ARG A 406 21.93 -20.10 6.36
N PRO A 407 22.24 -20.64 7.56
CA PRO A 407 21.46 -21.72 8.16
C PRO A 407 20.09 -21.25 8.69
N SER A 408 19.92 -19.95 8.90
CA SER A 408 18.70 -19.34 9.44
C SER A 408 17.61 -19.06 8.39
N SER A 409 17.88 -19.35 7.11
CA SER A 409 16.97 -19.05 6.02
C SER A 409 16.85 -20.24 5.07
N THR A 410 15.62 -20.56 4.71
CA THR A 410 15.29 -21.65 3.78
C THR A 410 15.19 -21.19 2.33
N ALA A 411 15.34 -19.88 2.09
CA ALA A 411 15.36 -19.30 0.75
C ALA A 411 16.59 -19.81 -0.03
N THR A 412 16.48 -19.90 -1.35
CA THR A 412 17.61 -20.30 -2.21
C THR A 412 17.91 -19.23 -3.23
N SER A 413 19.19 -19.13 -3.62
CA SER A 413 19.70 -18.14 -4.57
C SER A 413 20.69 -18.83 -5.49
N VAL A 414 20.18 -19.49 -6.53
CA VAL A 414 20.98 -20.36 -7.41
C VAL A 414 21.59 -19.55 -8.54
N LYS A 415 22.91 -19.54 -8.66
CA LYS A 415 23.60 -18.87 -9.78
C LYS A 415 23.31 -19.61 -11.09
N ILE A 416 22.63 -18.96 -12.04
CA ILE A 416 22.36 -19.53 -13.37
C ILE A 416 23.46 -19.13 -14.36
N SER A 417 23.91 -17.87 -14.29
CA SER A 417 25.00 -17.34 -15.10
C SER A 417 25.68 -16.18 -14.35
N ASN A 418 26.69 -15.55 -14.95
CA ASN A 418 27.38 -14.39 -14.36
C ASN A 418 26.49 -13.15 -14.22
N VAL A 419 25.31 -13.13 -14.85
CA VAL A 419 24.39 -11.99 -14.84
C VAL A 419 23.00 -12.36 -14.30
N LYS A 420 22.79 -13.62 -13.91
CA LYS A 420 21.48 -14.12 -13.48
C LYS A 420 21.60 -15.07 -12.29
N VAL A 421 20.89 -14.74 -11.22
CA VAL A 421 20.63 -15.61 -10.06
C VAL A 421 19.14 -15.90 -10.00
N PHE A 422 18.75 -17.15 -9.82
CA PHE A 422 17.36 -17.54 -9.63
C PHE A 422 17.08 -17.76 -8.14
N CYS A 423 16.11 -17.05 -7.60
CA CYS A 423 15.78 -17.01 -6.20
C CYS A 423 14.46 -17.76 -5.95
N GLN A 424 14.43 -18.55 -4.88
CA GLN A 424 13.20 -19.07 -4.29
C GLN A 424 13.05 -18.48 -2.90
N HIS A 425 11.83 -18.05 -2.57
CA HIS A 425 11.56 -17.44 -1.28
C HIS A 425 11.54 -18.49 -0.15
N GLU A 426 11.65 -17.99 1.07
CA GLU A 426 11.06 -18.63 2.23
C GLU A 426 9.79 -17.90 2.66
N ASP A 427 8.85 -18.64 3.25
CA ASP A 427 7.65 -18.05 3.83
C ASP A 427 7.96 -17.48 5.22
N LEU A 428 7.44 -16.30 5.52
CA LEU A 428 7.62 -15.60 6.79
C LEU A 428 6.47 -15.86 7.79
N HIS A 429 5.74 -16.94 7.59
CA HIS A 429 4.55 -17.27 8.37
C HIS A 429 4.43 -18.79 8.58
N GLY A 430 3.67 -19.19 9.60
CA GLY A 430 3.18 -20.56 9.76
C GLY A 430 1.89 -20.82 8.96
N ASP A 431 1.36 -22.03 9.06
CA ASP A 431 0.14 -22.44 8.35
C ASP A 431 -1.14 -21.73 8.89
N ASP A 432 -1.07 -21.19 10.10
CA ASP A 432 -2.15 -20.46 10.76
C ASP A 432 -2.56 -19.18 10.01
N LEU A 433 -1.62 -18.50 9.35
CA LEU A 433 -1.92 -17.28 8.59
C LEU A 433 -2.93 -17.51 7.45
N HIS A 434 -3.02 -18.72 6.89
CA HIS A 434 -4.03 -19.05 5.88
C HIS A 434 -5.46 -18.86 6.37
N GLN A 435 -5.70 -18.99 7.68
CA GLN A 435 -7.00 -18.78 8.32
C GLN A 435 -7.41 -17.30 8.41
N TYR A 436 -6.52 -16.37 8.04
CA TYR A 436 -6.74 -14.93 8.04
C TYR A 436 -6.62 -14.32 6.64
N GLY A 437 -6.63 -15.16 5.60
CA GLY A 437 -6.69 -14.69 4.21
C GLY A 437 -5.37 -14.11 3.67
N GLY A 438 -4.25 -14.35 4.37
CA GLY A 438 -2.96 -13.77 4.04
C GLY A 438 -2.68 -12.48 4.82
N LEU A 439 -1.75 -11.68 4.33
CA LEU A 439 -1.35 -10.42 4.95
C LEU A 439 -1.04 -9.37 3.88
N GLU A 440 -1.61 -8.18 4.06
CA GLU A 440 -1.35 -6.98 3.27
C GLU A 440 -1.36 -5.74 4.16
N PHE A 441 -1.03 -4.57 3.60
CA PHE A 441 -0.78 -3.33 4.35
C PHE A 441 0.28 -3.51 5.46
N PRO A 442 1.49 -4.01 5.12
CA PRO A 442 2.53 -4.27 6.10
C PRO A 442 3.09 -2.97 6.69
N GLN A 443 3.34 -2.99 7.99
CA GLN A 443 3.96 -1.90 8.75
C GLN A 443 4.97 -2.46 9.73
N ILE A 444 6.00 -1.68 10.05
CA ILE A 444 7.06 -2.03 11.01
C ILE A 444 7.31 -0.85 11.95
N ASN A 445 8.20 -1.01 12.92
CA ASN A 445 8.83 0.12 13.61
C ASN A 445 9.80 0.84 12.66
N TYR A 446 9.24 1.53 11.66
CA TYR A 446 9.97 2.06 10.51
C TYR A 446 11.10 3.00 10.93
N GLY A 447 10.83 3.91 11.88
CA GLY A 447 11.80 4.91 12.32
C GLY A 447 13.09 4.34 12.92
N ARG A 448 13.06 3.11 13.45
CA ARG A 448 14.25 2.44 14.03
C ARG A 448 14.77 1.26 13.23
N PHE A 449 13.89 0.57 12.48
CA PHE A 449 14.18 -0.74 11.90
C PHE A 449 14.03 -0.82 10.37
N ASN A 450 13.54 0.23 9.70
CA ASN A 450 13.66 0.30 8.24
C ASN A 450 15.14 0.21 7.87
N THR A 451 15.45 -0.51 6.78
CA THR A 451 16.82 -0.80 6.31
C THR A 451 17.69 -1.67 7.22
N ARG A 452 17.16 -2.21 8.33
CA ARG A 452 17.93 -2.93 9.36
C ARG A 452 17.31 -4.30 9.67
N PRO A 453 18.10 -5.26 10.22
CA PRO A 453 17.55 -6.49 10.78
C PRO A 453 16.46 -6.19 11.81
N TYR A 454 15.35 -6.93 11.74
CA TYR A 454 14.13 -6.68 12.51
C TYR A 454 13.43 -8.02 12.82
N ARG A 455 12.50 -8.01 13.77
CA ARG A 455 11.78 -9.20 14.24
C ARG A 455 10.28 -9.12 14.00
N TYR A 456 9.68 -7.94 14.09
CA TYR A 456 8.24 -7.77 14.11
C TYR A 456 7.75 -6.95 12.92
N PHE A 457 6.68 -7.43 12.31
CA PHE A 457 5.87 -6.62 11.40
C PHE A 457 4.39 -6.82 11.68
N TYR A 458 3.61 -5.84 11.27
CA TYR A 458 2.18 -5.75 11.49
C TYR A 458 1.49 -5.67 10.12
N GLY A 459 0.22 -6.07 10.03
CA GLY A 459 -0.55 -5.92 8.80
C GLY A 459 -2.03 -6.22 9.02
N CYS A 460 -2.79 -6.16 7.93
CA CYS A 460 -4.18 -6.58 7.90
C CYS A 460 -4.27 -8.02 7.38
N GLY A 461 -5.13 -8.83 8.01
CA GLY A 461 -5.62 -10.06 7.40
C GLY A 461 -6.74 -9.75 6.41
N PHE A 462 -6.74 -10.46 5.28
CA PHE A 462 -7.64 -10.23 4.15
C PHE A 462 -8.53 -11.45 3.91
N ARG A 463 -9.38 -11.84 4.89
CA ARG A 463 -10.50 -12.77 4.61
C ARG A 463 -11.67 -12.12 3.89
N HIS A 464 -11.37 -11.02 3.22
CA HIS A 464 -12.31 -10.20 2.52
C HIS A 464 -11.54 -9.41 1.45
N LEU A 465 -12.26 -8.62 0.64
CA LEU A 465 -11.61 -7.67 -0.27
C LEU A 465 -11.07 -6.42 0.47
N VAL A 466 -11.19 -6.38 1.80
CA VAL A 466 -10.61 -5.35 2.66
C VAL A 466 -10.05 -6.04 3.90
N GLY A 467 -9.30 -5.32 4.72
CA GLY A 467 -8.81 -5.84 6.00
C GLY A 467 -9.98 -6.19 6.94
N ASP A 468 -9.96 -7.40 7.49
CA ASP A 468 -10.96 -7.90 8.46
C ASP A 468 -10.36 -8.19 9.84
N SER A 469 -9.04 -8.18 9.94
CA SER A 469 -8.28 -8.48 11.15
C SER A 469 -6.96 -7.73 11.14
N LEU A 470 -6.40 -7.49 12.32
CA LEU A 470 -5.04 -7.00 12.48
C LEU A 470 -4.16 -8.17 12.88
N LEU A 471 -2.93 -8.18 12.37
CA LEU A 471 -1.95 -9.24 12.57
C LEU A 471 -0.63 -8.64 13.05
N LYS A 472 0.02 -9.33 13.98
CA LYS A 472 1.42 -9.11 14.35
C LYS A 472 2.18 -10.41 14.11
N MET A 473 3.22 -10.35 13.29
CA MET A 473 4.07 -11.47 12.95
C MET A 473 5.38 -11.40 13.76
N ASP A 474 5.80 -12.52 14.34
CA ASP A 474 7.11 -12.69 14.97
C ASP A 474 8.02 -13.54 14.07
N LEU A 475 9.07 -12.95 13.51
CA LEU A 475 9.98 -13.64 12.60
C LEU A 475 10.88 -14.69 13.27
N ASN A 476 10.99 -14.67 14.60
CA ASN A 476 11.84 -15.63 15.32
C ASN A 476 11.30 -17.05 15.22
N ASP A 477 9.98 -17.22 15.35
CA ASP A 477 9.29 -18.51 15.30
C ASP A 477 8.14 -18.58 14.28
N LYS A 478 7.94 -17.50 13.52
CA LYS A 478 6.89 -17.34 12.49
C LYS A 478 5.46 -17.43 13.04
N THR A 479 5.29 -17.14 14.33
CA THR A 479 3.96 -17.11 14.97
C THR A 479 3.24 -15.78 14.70
N VAL A 480 1.91 -15.83 14.77
CA VAL A 480 1.04 -14.66 14.59
C VAL A 480 0.21 -14.39 15.84
N LYS A 481 0.11 -13.11 16.22
CA LYS A 481 -0.93 -12.61 17.13
C LYS A 481 -2.00 -11.89 16.32
N VAL A 482 -3.26 -12.07 16.73
CA VAL A 482 -4.40 -11.61 15.93
C VAL A 482 -5.39 -10.84 16.79
N TRP A 483 -5.80 -9.67 16.28
CA TRP A 483 -7.00 -8.99 16.74
C TRP A 483 -8.06 -9.15 15.66
N TYR A 484 -9.16 -9.81 16.02
CA TYR A 484 -10.28 -10.07 15.12
C TYR A 484 -11.60 -9.99 15.86
N LYS A 485 -12.58 -9.32 15.25
CA LYS A 485 -13.96 -9.34 15.71
C LYS A 485 -14.88 -9.31 14.50
N ARG A 486 -15.84 -10.24 14.47
CA ARG A 486 -16.80 -10.36 13.36
C ARG A 486 -17.58 -9.05 13.14
N GLY A 487 -17.60 -8.58 11.89
CA GLY A 487 -18.27 -7.36 11.45
C GLY A 487 -17.50 -6.06 11.74
N PHE A 488 -16.22 -6.17 12.09
CA PHE A 488 -15.30 -5.04 12.25
C PHE A 488 -14.18 -5.17 11.21
N TYR A 489 -13.86 -4.05 10.55
CA TYR A 489 -12.95 -4.01 9.41
C TYR A 489 -11.86 -2.95 9.69
N PRO A 490 -10.71 -3.37 10.24
CA PRO A 490 -9.64 -2.47 10.63
C PRO A 490 -8.86 -1.97 9.41
N SER A 491 -8.51 -0.68 9.42
CA SER A 491 -7.55 -0.09 8.48
C SER A 491 -6.12 -0.57 8.75
N GLU A 492 -5.18 -0.24 7.85
CA GLU A 492 -3.75 -0.46 8.04
C GLU A 492 -3.27 -0.09 9.47
N PRO A 493 -2.54 -1.00 10.15
CA PRO A 493 -2.03 -0.77 11.51
C PRO A 493 -0.79 0.13 11.53
N VAL A 494 -0.89 1.32 12.10
CA VAL A 494 0.25 2.25 12.23
C VAL A 494 0.93 2.05 13.58
N PHE A 495 2.22 1.69 13.57
CA PHE A 495 3.03 1.57 14.77
C PHE A 495 3.49 2.94 15.28
N VAL A 496 3.36 3.16 16.60
CA VAL A 496 3.87 4.35 17.29
C VAL A 496 4.73 3.90 18.49
N PRO A 497 6.05 4.16 18.49
CA PRO A 497 6.92 3.75 19.58
C PRO A 497 6.58 4.51 20.87
N SER A 498 6.77 3.86 22.02
CA SER A 498 6.79 4.56 23.29
C SER A 498 8.00 5.50 23.37
N PRO A 499 7.95 6.62 24.13
CA PRO A 499 9.04 7.60 24.17
C PRO A 499 10.40 7.02 24.61
N ASP A 500 10.36 6.04 25.52
CA ASP A 500 11.54 5.40 26.11
C ASP A 500 11.72 3.96 25.57
N ALA A 501 11.18 3.68 24.38
CA ALA A 501 11.15 2.34 23.80
C ALA A 501 12.53 1.68 23.77
N VAL A 502 12.67 0.54 24.45
CA VAL A 502 13.91 -0.26 24.40
C VAL A 502 13.79 -1.34 23.33
N GLU A 503 12.73 -2.14 23.42
CA GLU A 503 12.44 -3.25 22.51
C GLU A 503 11.79 -2.77 21.21
N GLU A 504 11.84 -3.62 20.18
CA GLU A 504 11.34 -3.29 18.84
C GLU A 504 9.84 -3.02 18.80
N ASP A 505 9.06 -3.79 19.57
CA ASP A 505 7.61 -3.75 19.68
C ASP A 505 7.12 -2.99 20.92
N ASP A 506 7.96 -2.17 21.53
CA ASP A 506 7.61 -1.29 22.66
C ASP A 506 6.89 -0.03 22.13
N GLY A 507 5.57 -0.04 22.20
CA GLY A 507 4.72 1.01 21.66
C GLY A 507 3.27 0.57 21.51
N VAL A 508 2.55 1.24 20.62
CA VAL A 508 1.16 0.93 20.29
C VAL A 508 0.94 0.75 18.80
N ILE A 509 -0.14 0.06 18.46
CA ILE A 509 -0.70 0.03 17.10
C ILE A 509 -1.98 0.85 17.09
N LEU A 510 -2.07 1.77 16.13
CA LEU A 510 -3.26 2.57 15.84
C LEU A 510 -3.93 2.05 14.56
N SER A 511 -5.23 1.79 14.61
CA SER A 511 -6.02 1.39 13.43
C SER A 511 -7.44 1.94 13.53
N VAL A 512 -7.99 2.41 12.41
CA VAL A 512 -9.39 2.85 12.36
C VAL A 512 -10.25 1.65 12.02
N VAL A 513 -11.15 1.28 12.91
CA VAL A 513 -12.05 0.16 12.74
C VAL A 513 -13.38 0.63 12.20
N LEU A 514 -13.73 0.13 11.02
CA LEU A 514 -14.94 0.46 10.30
C LEU A 514 -15.99 -0.63 10.47
N THR A 515 -17.26 -0.24 10.44
CA THR A 515 -18.38 -1.17 10.55
C THR A 515 -19.39 -0.91 9.44
N PRO A 516 -19.81 -1.94 8.68
CA PRO A 516 -20.80 -1.76 7.61
C PRO A 516 -22.20 -1.50 8.17
N SER A 517 -22.43 -1.83 9.44
CA SER A 517 -23.69 -1.61 10.13
C SER A 517 -23.64 -0.37 11.01
N GLN A 518 -24.75 0.39 11.05
CA GLN A 518 -24.86 1.65 11.77
C GLN A 518 -24.88 1.48 13.31
N ASP A 519 -25.13 0.28 13.81
CA ASP A 519 -25.26 -0.04 15.23
C ASP A 519 -23.91 -0.22 15.95
N LYS A 520 -22.82 -0.55 15.23
CA LYS A 520 -21.52 -0.92 15.82
C LYS A 520 -20.52 0.23 15.95
N GLY A 521 -20.75 1.36 15.26
CA GLY A 521 -19.94 2.58 15.33
C GLY A 521 -18.52 2.45 14.77
N THR A 522 -18.02 3.50 14.13
CA THR A 522 -16.60 3.61 13.73
C THR A 522 -15.76 4.05 14.93
N PHE A 523 -14.55 3.52 15.11
CA PHE A 523 -13.66 3.96 16.19
C PHE A 523 -12.18 3.87 15.82
N LEU A 524 -11.36 4.71 16.45
CA LEU A 524 -9.92 4.50 16.51
C LEU A 524 -9.60 3.46 17.58
N LEU A 525 -8.93 2.38 17.20
CA LEU A 525 -8.43 1.33 18.07
C LEU A 525 -6.98 1.60 18.46
N VAL A 526 -6.65 1.36 19.73
CA VAL A 526 -5.29 1.38 20.27
C VAL A 526 -4.97 0.01 20.86
N LEU A 527 -4.02 -0.70 20.25
CA LEU A 527 -3.50 -1.96 20.76
C LEU A 527 -2.11 -1.75 21.38
N ASP A 528 -1.81 -2.50 22.44
CA ASP A 528 -0.44 -2.67 22.89
C ASP A 528 0.36 -3.43 21.82
N ALA A 529 1.46 -2.88 21.32
CA ALA A 529 2.18 -3.49 20.20
C ALA A 529 2.89 -4.79 20.58
N LYS A 530 3.11 -5.05 21.88
CA LYS A 530 3.78 -6.24 22.40
C LYS A 530 2.81 -7.39 22.65
N THR A 531 1.78 -7.16 23.47
CA THR A 531 0.75 -8.16 23.80
C THR A 531 -0.26 -8.34 22.67
N PHE A 532 -0.49 -7.28 21.89
CA PHE A 532 -1.54 -7.17 20.86
C PHE A 532 -2.96 -7.15 21.43
N GLU A 533 -3.09 -6.81 22.71
CA GLU A 533 -4.36 -6.62 23.40
C GLU A 533 -4.83 -5.17 23.28
N GLU A 534 -6.14 -4.97 23.34
CA GLU A 534 -6.74 -3.64 23.26
C GLU A 534 -6.53 -2.86 24.56
N LEU A 535 -5.89 -1.69 24.44
CA LEU A 535 -5.71 -0.74 25.55
C LEU A 535 -6.92 0.18 25.68
N GLY A 536 -7.44 0.64 24.55
CA GLY A 536 -8.61 1.50 24.49
C GLY A 536 -9.02 1.83 23.06
N ARG A 537 -10.13 2.56 22.95
CA ARG A 537 -10.66 3.03 21.67
C ARG A 537 -11.32 4.39 21.81
N ALA A 538 -11.42 5.12 20.70
CA ALA A 538 -12.14 6.38 20.61
C ALA A 538 -13.25 6.27 19.56
N ASN A 539 -14.52 6.22 20.02
CA ASN A 539 -15.69 6.11 19.15
C ASN A 539 -15.95 7.42 18.43
N VAL A 540 -16.08 7.36 17.11
CA VAL A 540 -16.33 8.51 16.26
C VAL A 540 -17.76 8.48 15.75
N PRO A 541 -18.57 9.52 15.98
CA PRO A 541 -19.98 9.54 15.62
C PRO A 541 -20.22 9.87 14.14
N VAL A 542 -19.38 9.35 13.23
CA VAL A 542 -19.55 9.50 11.78
C VAL A 542 -19.28 8.19 11.04
N ASN A 543 -19.84 8.07 9.83
CA ASN A 543 -19.48 7.01 8.90
C ASN A 543 -18.17 7.37 8.20
N MET A 544 -17.29 6.39 8.03
CA MET A 544 -16.06 6.55 7.26
C MET A 544 -15.99 5.47 6.17
N PRO A 545 -15.48 5.81 4.97
CA PRO A 545 -15.21 4.85 3.92
C PRO A 545 -13.91 4.08 4.24
N TYR A 546 -13.74 2.91 3.64
CA TYR A 546 -12.49 2.16 3.75
C TYR A 546 -11.40 2.80 2.88
N GLY A 547 -10.34 3.29 3.54
CA GLY A 547 -9.17 3.93 2.91
C GLY A 547 -7.96 3.01 2.76
N PHE A 548 -6.82 3.59 2.36
CA PHE A 548 -5.60 2.84 2.05
C PHE A 548 -4.54 3.03 3.14
N HIS A 549 -3.79 4.14 3.09
CA HIS A 549 -2.61 4.33 3.92
C HIS A 549 -2.76 5.47 4.92
N GLY A 550 -1.96 5.39 5.97
CA GLY A 550 -1.83 6.46 6.95
C GLY A 550 -0.43 6.59 7.52
N THR A 551 -0.23 7.67 8.25
CA THR A 551 1.00 7.93 8.99
C THR A 551 0.68 8.60 10.32
N PHE A 552 1.56 8.45 11.30
CA PHE A 552 1.46 9.17 12.55
C PHE A 552 2.44 10.35 12.55
N ASN A 553 1.89 11.56 12.65
CA ASN A 553 2.65 12.79 12.84
C ASN A 553 2.75 13.10 14.33
N SER A 554 3.91 12.84 14.95
CA SER A 554 4.15 13.17 16.36
C SER A 554 4.19 14.69 16.58
N SER A 555 3.49 15.17 17.60
CA SER A 555 3.62 16.54 18.09
C SER A 555 4.71 16.61 19.14
N ALA A 556 5.56 17.65 19.07
CA ALA A 556 6.60 17.92 20.05
C ALA A 556 6.03 18.22 21.45
#